data_AF-A0A0F2TEV5-F1
#
_entry.id   AF-A0A0F2TEV5-F1
#
_cell.length_a   1.000
_cell.length_b   1.000
_cell.length_c   1.000
_cell.angle_alpha   90.00
_cell.angle_beta   90.00
_cell.angle_gamma   90.00
#
_symmetry.space_group_name_H-M   'P 1'
#
loop_
_entity.id
_entity.type
_entity.pdbx_description
1 polymer ?
#
loop_
_entity_poly.entity_id
_entity_poly.type
_entity_poly.pdbx_seq_one_letter_code
_entity_poly.pdbx_strand_id
1 'polypeptide(L)'
;MTHHPPPDLRSPERLVAAGVLRRHGDGSPHPALGGSPISYVSLPLWAALTALAIAPNAAEATATALLRAIADQAVDAALAPGNERAPRDDLYVAAPAHIGPYRRTVWFQRSGPRGPITASFPP
;
A
#
# COMPACT_ATOMS: atom_id res chain seq x y z
N MET A 1 -32.51 -21.03 2.32
CA MET A 1 -32.26 -19.62 2.69
C MET A 1 -30.76 -19.44 2.78
N THR A 2 -30.14 -18.91 1.74
CA THR A 2 -28.70 -18.70 1.68
C THR A 2 -28.39 -17.45 2.49
N HIS A 3 -27.91 -17.62 3.73
CA HIS A 3 -27.38 -16.52 4.53
C HIS A 3 -26.11 -16.01 3.84
N HIS A 4 -26.25 -14.97 3.02
CA HIS A 4 -25.11 -14.21 2.53
C HIS A 4 -24.50 -13.51 3.75
N PRO A 5 -23.22 -13.75 4.09
CA PRO A 5 -22.58 -12.96 5.14
C PRO A 5 -22.62 -11.48 4.75
N PRO A 6 -22.76 -10.56 5.71
CA PRO A 6 -22.72 -9.14 5.41
C PRO A 6 -21.39 -8.84 4.69
N PRO A 7 -21.44 -8.08 3.59
CA PRO A 7 -20.24 -7.74 2.85
C PRO A 7 -19.28 -6.98 3.76
N ASP A 8 -18.06 -7.50 3.91
CA ASP A 8 -17.03 -6.93 4.77
C ASP A 8 -16.83 -5.45 4.39
N LEU A 9 -17.11 -4.57 5.37
CA LEU A 9 -17.00 -3.12 5.23
C LEU A 9 -15.54 -2.67 5.01
N ARG A 10 -14.57 -3.59 5.14
CA ARG A 10 -13.14 -3.38 4.86
C ARG A 10 -12.69 -3.89 3.49
N SER A 11 -13.61 -4.35 2.63
CA SER A 11 -13.23 -4.83 1.29
C SER A 11 -12.58 -3.70 0.46
N PRO A 12 -11.37 -3.90 -0.10
CA PRO A 12 -10.66 -2.88 -0.88
C PRO A 12 -11.51 -2.30 -2.03
N GLU A 13 -12.35 -3.12 -2.65
CA GLU A 13 -13.23 -2.73 -3.74
C GLU A 13 -14.31 -1.73 -3.33
N ARG A 14 -14.85 -1.83 -2.10
CA ARG A 14 -15.77 -0.80 -1.60
C ARG A 14 -15.05 0.52 -1.33
N LEU A 15 -13.81 0.45 -0.84
CA LEU A 15 -12.99 1.65 -0.63
C LEU A 15 -12.57 2.28 -1.96
N VAL A 16 -12.42 1.50 -3.03
CA VAL A 16 -12.26 2.04 -4.39
C VAL A 16 -13.54 2.74 -4.84
N ALA A 17 -14.71 2.10 -4.68
CA ALA A 17 -16.00 2.70 -5.04
C ALA A 17 -16.30 3.98 -4.24
N ALA A 18 -15.83 4.07 -2.99
CA ALA A 18 -15.96 5.24 -2.13
C ALA A 18 -14.92 6.34 -2.41
N GLY A 19 -13.99 6.13 -3.35
CA GLY A 19 -12.93 7.10 -3.66
C GLY A 19 -11.89 7.25 -2.53
N VAL A 20 -11.69 6.22 -1.72
CA VAL A 20 -10.66 6.20 -0.68
C VAL A 20 -9.38 5.54 -1.19
N LEU A 21 -9.53 4.47 -1.95
CA LEU A 21 -8.45 3.76 -2.62
C LEU A 21 -8.57 3.91 -4.13
N ARG A 22 -7.47 3.67 -4.83
CA ARG A 22 -7.47 3.37 -6.27
C ARG A 22 -6.86 2.00 -6.50
N ARG A 23 -7.31 1.32 -7.56
CA ARG A 23 -6.61 0.16 -8.11
C ARG A 23 -5.26 0.60 -8.67
N HIS A 24 -4.23 -0.17 -8.38
CA HIS A 24 -2.90 0.02 -8.96
C HIS A 24 -2.71 -1.01 -10.07
N GLY A 25 -2.33 -0.54 -11.26
CA GLY A 25 -2.18 -1.39 -12.44
C GLY A 25 -0.93 -2.28 -12.41
N ASP A 26 -0.07 -2.16 -11.40
CA ASP A 26 1.12 -2.98 -11.28
C ASP A 26 0.81 -4.33 -10.61
N GLY A 27 0.66 -5.36 -11.44
CA GLY A 27 0.47 -6.74 -10.98
C GLY A 27 1.76 -7.46 -10.59
N SER A 28 2.92 -6.79 -10.63
CA SER A 28 4.20 -7.44 -10.39
C SER A 28 4.36 -7.80 -8.91
N PRO A 29 4.69 -9.06 -8.57
CA PRO A 29 4.93 -9.45 -7.19
C PRO A 29 6.17 -8.73 -6.64
N HIS A 30 6.09 -8.29 -5.39
CA HIS A 30 7.18 -7.55 -4.75
C HIS A 30 7.92 -8.43 -3.73
N PRO A 31 9.23 -8.70 -3.88
CA PRO A 31 9.96 -9.60 -2.98
C PRO A 31 9.92 -9.17 -1.51
N ALA A 32 10.09 -7.87 -1.24
CA ALA A 32 10.02 -7.31 0.12
C ALA A 32 8.63 -7.39 0.77
N LEU A 33 7.57 -7.64 -0.01
CA LEU A 33 6.18 -7.73 0.45
C LEU A 33 5.70 -9.19 0.41
N GLY A 34 6.58 -10.13 0.79
CA GLY A 34 6.28 -11.57 0.79
C GLY A 34 5.83 -12.10 -0.58
N GLY A 35 6.33 -11.50 -1.67
CA GLY A 35 6.00 -11.89 -3.04
C GLY A 35 4.60 -11.48 -3.53
N SER A 36 3.92 -10.54 -2.86
CA SER A 36 2.61 -10.05 -3.30
C SER A 36 2.69 -8.72 -4.04
N PRO A 37 1.77 -8.48 -5.00
CA PRO A 37 1.71 -7.22 -5.72
C PRO A 37 1.03 -6.13 -4.89
N ILE A 38 1.41 -4.88 -5.14
CA ILE A 38 0.69 -3.71 -4.63
C ILE A 38 -0.52 -3.49 -5.52
N SER A 39 -1.70 -3.93 -5.07
CA SER A 39 -2.92 -3.90 -5.89
C SER A 39 -3.76 -2.64 -5.65
N TYR A 40 -3.58 -1.99 -4.50
CA TYR A 40 -4.33 -0.78 -4.14
C TYR A 40 -3.40 0.27 -3.54
N VAL A 41 -3.73 1.53 -3.78
CA VAL A 41 -3.04 2.69 -3.18
C VAL A 41 -4.09 3.65 -2.66
N SER A 42 -3.90 4.22 -1.46
CA SER A 42 -4.80 5.25 -0.97
C SER A 42 -4.70 6.52 -1.82
N LEU A 43 -5.82 7.22 -2.03
CA LEU A 43 -5.80 8.46 -2.80
C LEU A 43 -4.83 9.52 -2.24
N PRO A 44 -4.73 9.74 -0.92
CA PRO A 44 -3.76 10.70 -0.38
C PRO A 44 -2.30 10.34 -0.70
N LEU A 45 -1.94 9.05 -0.64
CA LEU A 45 -0.60 8.60 -1.00
C LEU A 45 -0.36 8.77 -2.49
N TRP A 46 -1.29 8.35 -3.33
CA TRP A 46 -1.17 8.49 -4.77
C TRP A 46 -1.00 9.95 -5.19
N ALA A 47 -1.86 10.84 -4.68
CA ALA A 47 -1.78 12.27 -4.97
C ALA A 47 -0.41 12.84 -4.59
N ALA A 48 0.09 12.49 -3.39
CA ALA A 48 1.39 12.95 -2.91
C ALA A 48 2.55 12.47 -3.77
N LEU A 49 2.51 11.23 -4.26
CA LEU A 49 3.54 10.67 -5.16
C LEU A 49 3.45 11.28 -6.57
N THR A 50 2.25 11.45 -7.12
CA THR A 50 2.08 12.07 -8.45
C THR A 50 2.48 13.53 -8.48
N ALA A 51 2.32 14.25 -7.36
CA ALA A 51 2.72 15.65 -7.24
C ALA A 51 4.23 15.86 -7.32
N LEU A 52 5.03 14.79 -7.21
CA LEU A 52 6.49 14.84 -7.37
C LEU A 52 6.93 14.78 -8.84
N ALA A 53 6.02 14.50 -9.77
CA ALA A 53 6.36 14.43 -11.18
C ALA A 53 6.62 15.83 -11.76
N ILE A 54 7.65 15.92 -12.60
CA ILE A 54 8.07 17.16 -13.26
C ILE A 54 7.06 17.60 -14.33
N ALA A 55 6.30 16.65 -14.89
CA ALA A 55 5.28 16.90 -15.90
C ALA A 55 4.04 16.01 -15.69
N PRO A 56 2.83 16.45 -16.07
CA PRO A 56 1.59 15.68 -15.85
C PRO A 56 1.59 14.31 -16.52
N ASN A 57 2.16 14.20 -17.72
CA ASN A 57 2.26 12.93 -18.46
C ASN A 57 3.21 11.92 -17.80
N ALA A 58 4.11 12.37 -16.92
CA ALA A 58 5.03 11.51 -16.18
C ALA A 58 4.50 11.12 -14.79
N ALA A 59 3.34 11.64 -14.36
CA ALA A 59 2.81 11.48 -13.00
C ALA A 59 2.65 10.01 -12.59
N GLU A 60 2.02 9.20 -13.43
CA GLU A 60 1.76 7.79 -13.11
C GLU A 60 3.05 6.94 -13.08
N ALA A 61 3.93 7.14 -14.05
CA ALA A 61 5.23 6.45 -14.09
C ALA A 61 6.08 6.81 -12.87
N THR A 62 6.10 8.10 -12.50
CA THR A 62 6.82 8.61 -11.32
C THR A 62 6.26 8.00 -10.05
N ALA A 63 4.94 8.06 -9.85
CA ALA A 63 4.31 7.51 -8.66
C ALA A 63 4.53 5.99 -8.53
N THR A 64 4.46 5.25 -9.64
CA THR A 64 4.73 3.80 -9.67
C THR A 64 6.18 3.50 -9.31
N ALA A 65 7.14 4.21 -9.92
CA ALA A 65 8.56 4.02 -9.65
C ALA A 65 8.91 4.33 -8.18
N LEU A 66 8.41 5.45 -7.65
CA LEU A 66 8.62 5.83 -6.25
C LEU A 66 7.97 4.82 -5.29
N LEU A 67 6.77 4.33 -5.61
CA LEU A 67 6.09 3.36 -4.77
C LEU A 67 6.88 2.05 -4.67
N ARG A 68 7.43 1.56 -5.79
CA ARG A 68 8.34 0.40 -5.80
C ARG A 68 9.61 0.65 -4.99
N ALA A 69 10.26 1.80 -5.20
CA ALA A 69 11.48 2.13 -4.45
C ALA A 69 11.25 2.22 -2.93
N ILE A 70 10.07 2.69 -2.50
CA ILE A 70 9.68 2.68 -1.09
C ILE A 70 9.40 1.24 -0.61
N ALA A 71 8.70 0.44 -1.42
CA ALA A 71 8.40 -0.95 -1.10
C ALA A 71 9.68 -1.83 -1.00
N ASP A 72 10.73 -1.54 -1.76
CA ASP A 72 12.05 -2.20 -1.64
C ASP A 72 12.68 -2.03 -0.25
N GLN A 73 12.31 -0.97 0.47
CA GLN A 73 12.78 -0.70 1.82
C GLN A 73 11.80 -1.15 2.90
N ALA A 74 10.67 -1.76 2.52
CA ALA A 74 9.67 -2.20 3.48
C ALA A 74 10.15 -3.43 4.25
N VAL A 75 9.93 -3.42 5.55
CA VAL A 75 10.17 -4.55 6.45
C VAL A 75 8.88 -4.99 7.11
N ASP A 76 8.74 -6.28 7.36
CA ASP A 76 7.59 -6.80 8.12
C ASP A 76 7.56 -6.15 9.51
N ALA A 77 6.42 -5.54 9.86
CA ALA A 77 6.23 -4.84 11.12
C ALA A 77 6.41 -5.73 12.35
N ALA A 78 6.20 -7.04 12.21
CA ALA A 78 6.44 -8.03 13.25
C ALA A 78 7.93 -8.24 13.56
N LEU A 79 8.83 -7.78 12.69
CA LEU A 79 10.28 -7.78 12.93
C LEU A 79 10.76 -6.57 13.74
N ALA A 80 9.91 -5.58 13.96
CA ALA A 80 10.25 -4.45 14.81
C ALA A 80 10.33 -4.89 16.29
N PRO A 81 11.31 -4.38 17.07
CA PRO A 81 11.39 -4.65 18.50
C PRO A 81 10.09 -4.27 19.21
N GLY A 82 9.55 -5.17 20.04
CA GLY A 82 8.29 -5.00 20.75
C GLY A 82 7.03 -5.44 19.97
N ASN A 83 7.17 -5.85 18.71
CA ASN A 83 6.08 -6.36 17.88
C ASN A 83 6.19 -7.86 17.59
N GLU A 84 6.93 -8.63 18.39
CA GLU A 84 7.25 -10.03 18.08
C GLU A 84 6.02 -10.95 18.04
N ARG A 85 4.89 -10.50 18.63
CA ARG A 85 3.60 -11.20 18.63
C ARG A 85 2.66 -10.77 17.51
N ALA A 86 3.03 -9.77 16.71
CA ALA A 86 2.21 -9.33 15.59
C ALA A 86 2.15 -10.43 14.51
N PRO A 87 1.01 -10.59 13.82
CA PRO A 87 0.93 -11.48 12.66
C PRO A 87 1.98 -11.10 11.62
N ARG A 88 2.78 -12.09 11.21
CA ARG A 88 3.75 -11.92 10.12
C ARG A 88 3.03 -11.77 8.79
N ASP A 89 3.72 -11.10 7.87
CA ASP A 89 3.29 -10.85 6.50
C ASP A 89 2.00 -10.01 6.35
N ASP A 90 1.42 -9.51 7.44
CA ASP A 90 0.17 -8.73 7.39
C ASP A 90 0.41 -7.24 7.16
N LEU A 91 1.53 -6.70 7.68
CA LEU A 91 1.87 -5.29 7.56
C LEU A 91 3.37 -5.14 7.31
N TYR A 92 3.73 -4.46 6.23
CA TYR A 92 5.09 -4.04 5.97
C TYR A 92 5.19 -2.52 6.08
N VAL A 93 6.29 -2.04 6.65
CA VAL A 93 6.52 -0.63 6.91
C VAL A 93 7.86 -0.25 6.31
N ALA A 94 7.87 0.78 5.46
CA ALA A 94 9.11 1.37 4.98
C ALA A 94 9.59 2.48 5.93
N ALA A 95 10.90 2.71 5.99
CA ALA A 95 11.45 3.86 6.68
C ALA A 95 10.84 5.17 6.11
N PRO A 96 10.74 6.26 6.91
CA PRO A 96 10.18 7.52 6.43
C PRO A 96 10.92 8.04 5.19
N ALA A 97 10.19 8.19 4.08
CA ALA A 97 10.69 8.74 2.83
C ALA A 97 10.27 10.21 2.67
N HIS A 98 11.06 10.99 1.94
CA HIS A 98 10.67 12.36 1.58
C HIS A 98 9.59 12.32 0.50
N ILE A 99 8.36 12.65 0.89
CA ILE A 99 7.20 12.73 -0.01
C ILE A 99 6.66 14.16 0.09
N GLY A 100 7.04 14.98 -0.89
CA GLY A 100 6.85 16.42 -0.84
C GLY A 100 7.75 17.06 0.22
N PRO A 101 7.26 18.05 0.99
CA PRO A 101 8.06 18.73 2.00
C PRO A 101 8.24 17.94 3.31
N TYR A 102 7.62 16.75 3.44
CA TYR A 102 7.57 16.00 4.69
C TYR A 102 8.24 14.63 4.57
N ARG A 103 8.84 14.16 5.67
CA ARG A 103 9.20 12.75 5.83
C ARG A 103 7.99 11.97 6.30
N ARG A 104 7.54 11.01 5.51
CA ARG A 104 6.32 10.24 5.77
C ARG A 104 6.60 8.75 5.66
N THR A 105 6.11 7.99 6.62
CA THR A 105 6.09 6.53 6.59
C THR A 105 5.01 6.05 5.62
N VAL A 106 5.29 4.96 4.90
CA VAL A 106 4.28 4.26 4.07
C VAL A 106 4.06 2.87 4.65
N TRP A 107 2.80 2.51 4.81
CA TRP A 107 2.34 1.19 5.21
C TRP A 107 1.89 0.40 3.99
N PHE A 108 2.23 -0.89 3.98
CA PHE A 108 1.82 -1.86 2.98
C PHE A 108 1.06 -2.97 3.71
N GLN A 109 -0.27 -2.86 3.71
CA GLN A 109 -1.14 -3.79 4.44
C GLN A 109 -1.65 -4.89 3.52
N ARG A 110 -1.49 -6.14 3.93
CA ARG A 110 -2.03 -7.31 3.25
C ARG A 110 -3.43 -7.61 3.75
N SER A 111 -4.36 -7.94 2.84
CA SER A 111 -5.75 -8.25 3.21
C SER A 111 -5.98 -9.70 3.66
N GLY A 112 -4.93 -10.51 3.83
CA GLY A 112 -5.00 -11.93 4.19
C GLY A 112 -3.91 -12.77 3.51
N PRO A 113 -3.81 -14.09 3.77
CA PRO A 113 -2.72 -14.92 3.26
C PRO A 113 -2.60 -14.85 1.73
N ARG A 114 -1.44 -14.43 1.22
CA ARG A 114 -1.17 -14.20 -0.22
C ARG A 114 -2.11 -13.18 -0.89
N GLY A 115 -2.84 -12.40 -0.10
CA GLY A 115 -3.79 -11.40 -0.58
C GLY A 115 -3.12 -10.17 -1.18
N PRO A 116 -3.90 -9.31 -1.85
CA PRO A 116 -3.42 -8.03 -2.39
C PRO A 116 -2.87 -7.13 -1.28
N ILE A 117 -1.88 -6.33 -1.64
CA ILE A 117 -1.34 -5.27 -0.77
C ILE A 117 -2.04 -3.94 -1.07
N THR A 118 -2.39 -3.23 0.00
CA THR A 118 -2.81 -1.83 -0.03
C THR A 118 -1.70 -0.96 0.52
N ALA A 119 -1.21 0.00 -0.28
CA ALA A 119 -0.26 1.01 0.17
C ALA A 119 -0.98 2.27 0.66
N SER A 120 -0.63 2.77 1.84
CA SER A 120 -1.20 3.99 2.39
C SER A 120 -0.24 4.72 3.33
N PHE A 121 -0.56 5.97 3.68
CA PHE A 121 -0.02 6.54 4.91
C PHE A 121 -0.63 5.83 6.13
N PRO A 122 0.09 5.78 7.26
CA PRO A 122 -0.51 5.41 8.55
C PRO A 122 -1.72 6.29 8.86
N PRO A 123 -2.74 5.75 9.57
CA PRO A 123 -3.91 6.50 10.01
C PRO A 123 -3.56 7.61 11.02
#